data_AF-A0A4R3I2M2-F1
#
_entry.id   AF-A0A4R3I2M2-F1
#
_cell.length_a   1.000
_cell.length_b   1.000
_cell.length_c   1.000
_cell.angle_alpha   90.00
_cell.angle_beta   90.00
_cell.angle_gamma   90.00
#
_symmetry.space_group_name_H-M   'P 1'
#
loop_
_entity.id
_entity.type
_entity.pdbx_description
1 polymer ?
#
loop_
_entity_poly.entity_id
_entity_poly.type
_entity_poly.pdbx_seq_one_letter_code
_entity_poly.pdbx_strand_id
1 'polypeptide(L)'
;MDMVLDVLKSKIDPAATEELSELSAMLALPVEKILESILEKSSYSLSSLHRMTKERLEMVTSSPALLSELKRLIWKERWSGQRQEYA
;
A
#
# COMPACT_ATOMS: atom_id res chain seq x y z
N MET A 1 3.33 0.04 -16.41
CA MET A 1 3.48 -0.54 -15.08
C MET A 1 4.12 0.53 -14.21
N ASP A 2 3.48 0.87 -13.09
CA ASP A 2 3.95 1.93 -12.21
C ASP A 2 5.13 1.41 -11.39
N MET A 3 6.34 1.91 -11.68
CA MET A 3 7.58 1.45 -11.07
C MET A 3 7.56 1.52 -9.53
N VAL A 4 6.84 2.50 -8.95
CA VAL A 4 6.71 2.62 -7.49
C VAL A 4 5.88 1.49 -6.92
N LEU A 5 4.75 1.18 -7.54
CA LEU A 5 3.87 0.10 -7.09
C LEU A 5 4.52 -1.27 -7.26
N ASP A 6 5.27 -1.49 -8.35
CA ASP A 6 5.99 -2.75 -8.57
C ASP A 6 7.09 -2.96 -7.51
N VAL A 7 7.86 -1.92 -7.20
CA VAL A 7 8.88 -1.99 -6.14
C VAL A 7 8.21 -2.24 -4.80
N LEU A 8 7.14 -1.53 -4.45
CA LEU A 8 6.43 -1.74 -3.19
C LEU A 8 5.88 -3.15 -3.06
N LYS A 9 5.19 -3.67 -4.08
CA LYS A 9 4.68 -5.05 -4.09
C LYS A 9 5.78 -6.09 -3.88
N SER A 10 6.98 -5.84 -4.40
CA SER A 10 8.13 -6.74 -4.22
C SER A 10 8.73 -6.72 -2.81
N LYS A 11 8.47 -5.66 -2.03
CA LYS A 11 9.06 -5.43 -0.69
C LYS A 11 8.06 -5.62 0.45
N ILE A 12 6.77 -5.50 0.17
CA ILE A 12 5.71 -5.75 1.13
C ILE A 12 5.70 -7.25 1.47
N ASP A 13 5.45 -7.55 2.74
CA ASP A 13 5.39 -8.91 3.25
C ASP A 13 4.28 -9.72 2.52
N PRO A 14 4.48 -11.04 2.28
CA PRO A 14 3.45 -11.89 1.67
C PRO A 14 2.09 -11.82 2.37
N ALA A 15 2.05 -11.74 3.70
CA ALA A 15 0.79 -11.64 4.44
C ALA A 15 0.06 -10.33 4.14
N ALA A 16 0.78 -9.21 4.03
CA ALA A 16 0.18 -7.92 3.65
C ALA A 16 -0.28 -7.90 2.18
N THR A 17 0.35 -8.70 1.31
CA THR A 17 -0.08 -8.90 -0.08
C THR A 17 -1.39 -9.68 -0.16
N GLU A 18 -1.55 -10.70 0.70
CA GLU A 18 -2.81 -11.43 0.85
C GLU A 18 -3.92 -10.51 1.38
N GLU A 19 -3.65 -9.71 2.42
CA GLU A 19 -4.59 -8.70 2.93
C GLU A 19 -5.03 -7.69 1.85
N LEU A 20 -4.09 -7.23 1.02
CA LEU A 20 -4.39 -6.34 -0.11
C LEU A 20 -5.27 -7.02 -1.18
N SER A 21 -5.06 -8.31 -1.41
CA SER A 21 -5.85 -9.09 -2.37
C SER A 21 -7.28 -9.33 -1.86
N GLU A 22 -7.43 -9.62 -0.56
CA GLU A 22 -8.74 -9.69 0.10
C GLU A 22 -9.47 -8.35 0.04
N LEU A 23 -8.78 -7.25 0.34
CA LEU A 23 -9.32 -5.90 0.22
C LEU A 23 -9.74 -5.56 -1.21
N SER A 24 -8.95 -6.00 -2.19
CA SER A 24 -9.24 -5.83 -3.61
C SER A 24 -10.55 -6.50 -3.99
N ALA A 25 -10.77 -7.74 -3.52
CA ALA A 25 -12.02 -8.45 -3.72
C ALA A 25 -13.18 -7.76 -2.98
N MET A 26 -12.98 -7.36 -1.72
CA MET A 26 -14.00 -6.77 -0.87
C MET A 26 -14.50 -5.42 -1.40
N LEU A 27 -13.58 -4.56 -1.83
CA LEU A 27 -13.89 -3.20 -2.31
C LEU A 27 -14.20 -3.16 -3.81
N ALA A 28 -14.10 -4.30 -4.51
CA ALA A 28 -14.15 -4.37 -5.98
C ALA A 28 -13.20 -3.35 -6.65
N LEU A 29 -12.04 -3.13 -6.05
CA LEU A 29 -11.01 -2.20 -6.53
C LEU A 29 -9.72 -2.97 -6.79
N PRO A 30 -8.96 -2.63 -7.84
CA PRO A 30 -7.68 -3.27 -8.07
C PRO A 30 -6.69 -2.92 -6.95
N VAL A 31 -5.79 -3.86 -6.63
CA VAL A 31 -4.75 -3.72 -5.59
C VAL A 31 -3.96 -2.42 -5.75
N GLU A 32 -3.67 -2.02 -6.99
CA GLU A 32 -3.00 -0.75 -7.30
C GLU A 32 -3.76 0.45 -6.75
N LYS A 33 -5.08 0.51 -6.93
CA LYS A 33 -5.91 1.63 -6.46
C LYS A 33 -5.97 1.70 -4.94
N ILE A 34 -5.97 0.53 -4.29
CA ILE A 34 -5.92 0.44 -2.82
C ILE A 34 -4.57 0.93 -2.31
N LEU A 35 -3.47 0.49 -2.92
CA LEU A 35 -2.13 0.95 -2.58
C LEU A 35 -1.96 2.45 -2.81
N GLU A 36 -2.44 2.99 -3.94
CA GLU A 36 -2.45 4.44 -4.20
C GLU A 36 -3.19 5.18 -3.08
N SER A 37 -4.41 4.75 -2.73
CA SER A 37 -5.21 5.35 -1.65
C SER A 37 -4.51 5.29 -0.29
N ILE A 38 -3.84 4.18 0.02
CA ILE A 38 -3.06 4.01 1.25
C ILE A 38 -1.85 4.94 1.27
N LEU A 39 -1.13 5.05 0.15
CA LEU A 39 0.06 5.90 0.03
C LEU A 39 -0.30 7.38 0.14
N GLU A 40 -1.44 7.81 -0.40
CA GLU A 40 -1.95 9.17 -0.20
C GLU A 40 -2.22 9.50 1.28
N LYS A 41 -2.44 8.48 2.13
CA LYS A 41 -2.59 8.61 3.59
C LYS A 41 -1.28 8.42 4.37
N SER A 42 -0.21 7.99 3.70
CA SER A 42 1.12 7.82 4.29
C SER A 42 1.88 9.15 4.29
N SER A 43 2.85 9.23 5.19
CA SER A 43 3.90 10.25 5.20
C SER A 43 4.67 10.34 3.87
N TYR A 44 4.67 9.26 3.08
CA TYR A 44 5.30 9.13 1.78
C TYR A 44 4.23 9.05 0.69
N SER A 45 3.63 10.19 0.34
CA SER A 45 2.63 10.25 -0.74
C SER A 45 3.17 9.63 -2.04
N LEU A 46 2.29 9.07 -2.86
CA LEU A 46 2.66 8.46 -4.14
C LEU A 46 3.43 9.46 -5.01
N SER A 47 2.96 10.70 -5.04
CA SER A 47 3.62 11.82 -5.73
C SER A 47 5.06 12.07 -5.26
N SER A 48 5.33 11.90 -3.96
CA SER A 48 6.67 12.07 -3.41
C SER A 48 7.58 10.92 -3.81
N LEU A 49 7.06 9.70 -3.83
CA LEU A 49 7.78 8.50 -4.24
C LEU A 49 8.12 8.50 -5.74
N HIS A 50 7.19 8.93 -6.60
CA HIS A 50 7.41 9.05 -8.05
C HIS A 50 8.52 10.02 -8.44
N ARG A 51 8.80 11.02 -7.59
CA ARG A 51 9.87 12.00 -7.81
C ARG A 51 11.25 11.49 -7.38
N MET A 52 11.32 10.33 -6.72
CA MET A 52 12.58 9.75 -6.27
C MET A 52 13.27 9.00 -7.41
N THR A 53 14.60 8.95 -7.34
CA THR A 53 15.38 8.03 -8.18
C THR A 53 15.08 6.58 -7.78
N LYS A 54 15.25 5.63 -8.70
CA LYS A 54 15.05 4.20 -8.42
C LYS A 54 15.78 3.72 -7.16
N GLU A 55 17.05 4.08 -7.03
CA GLU A 55 17.89 3.68 -5.90
C GLU A 55 17.37 4.22 -4.56
N ARG A 56 16.93 5.49 -4.54
CA ARG A 56 16.37 6.11 -3.35
C ARG A 56 14.99 5.58 -3.01
N LEU A 57 14.17 5.30 -4.02
CA LEU A 57 12.90 4.61 -3.86
C LEU A 57 13.12 3.24 -3.22
N GLU A 58 14.01 2.41 -3.77
CA GLU A 58 14.31 1.08 -3.24
C GLU A 58 14.77 1.11 -1.78
N MET A 59 15.61 2.09 -1.41
CA MET A 59 15.99 2.33 -0.01
C MET A 59 14.80 2.66 0.88
N VAL A 60 13.95 3.61 0.47
CA VAL A 60 12.78 4.05 1.25
C VAL A 60 11.76 2.92 1.38
N THR A 61 11.50 2.18 0.29
CA THR A 61 10.57 1.04 0.28
C THR A 61 11.07 -0.17 1.05
N SER A 62 12.39 -0.26 1.27
CA SER A 62 13.00 -1.28 2.13
C SER A 62 13.11 -0.81 3.60
N SER A 63 12.71 0.42 3.91
CA SER A 63 12.76 0.95 5.27
C SER A 63 11.70 0.27 6.14
N PRO A 64 12.08 -0.24 7.33
CA PRO A 64 11.12 -0.83 8.29
C PRO A 64 10.00 0.13 8.68
N ALA A 65 10.30 1.44 8.71
CA ALA A 65 9.33 2.48 9.06
C ALA A 65 8.20 2.57 8.04
N LEU A 66 8.53 2.60 6.74
CA LEU A 66 7.53 2.63 5.68
C LEU A 66 6.72 1.32 5.66
N LEU A 67 7.39 0.17 5.75
CA LEU A 67 6.72 -1.13 5.73
C LEU A 67 5.74 -1.30 6.90
N SER A 68 6.12 -0.83 8.10
CA SER A 68 5.25 -0.85 9.27
C SER A 68 4.07 0.12 9.12
N GLU A 69 4.31 1.31 8.56
CA GLU A 69 3.26 2.29 8.26
C GLU A 69 2.26 1.72 7.24
N LEU A 70 2.75 1.14 6.14
CA LEU A 70 1.93 0.50 5.12
C LEU A 70 1.11 -0.64 5.71
N LYS A 71 1.71 -1.54 6.47
CA LYS A 71 0.98 -2.63 7.14
C LYS A 71 -0.14 -2.10 8.04
N ARG A 72 0.14 -1.06 8.83
CA ARG A 72 -0.84 -0.42 9.70
C ARG A 72 -1.99 0.21 8.89
N LEU A 73 -1.68 0.83 7.75
CA LEU A 73 -2.68 1.47 6.89
C LEU A 73 -3.53 0.44 6.13
N ILE A 74 -2.92 -0.64 5.62
CA ILE A 74 -3.63 -1.79 5.01
C ILE A 74 -4.62 -2.37 6.02
N TRP A 75 -4.16 -2.65 7.23
CA TRP A 75 -5.02 -3.12 8.31
C TRP A 75 -6.16 -2.12 8.56
N LYS A 76 -5.87 -0.82 8.67
CA LYS A 76 -6.89 0.21 8.88
C LYS A 76 -7.93 0.27 7.75
N GLU A 77 -7.52 0.13 6.49
CA GLU A 77 -8.44 0.08 5.36
C GLU A 77 -9.35 -1.15 5.44
N ARG A 78 -8.82 -2.32 5.82
CA ARG A 78 -9.62 -3.54 6.05
C ARG A 78 -10.74 -3.31 7.06
N TRP A 79 -10.42 -2.73 8.21
CA TRP A 79 -11.44 -2.45 9.24
C TRP A 79 -12.41 -1.34 8.84
N SER A 80 -11.98 -0.41 7.99
CA SER A 80 -12.85 0.64 7.46
C SER A 80 -13.83 0.09 6.43
N GLY A 81 -13.39 -0.82 5.56
CA GLY A 81 -14.25 -1.53 4.62
C GLY A 81 -15.26 -2.44 5.31
N GLN A 82 -14.84 -3.17 6.35
CA GLN A 82 -15.74 -4.02 7.14
C GLN A 82 -16.85 -3.23 7.86
N ARG A 83 -16.60 -2.00 8.31
CA ARG A 83 -17.67 -1.18 8.90
C ARG A 83 -18.77 -0.78 7.92
N GLN A 84 -18.49 -0.72 6.62
CA GLN A 84 -19.50 -0.39 5.62
C GLN A 84 -20.43 -1.56 5.31
N GLU A 85 -20.02 -2.79 5.58
CA GLU A 85 -20.82 -4.00 5.33
C GLU A 85 -21.87 -4.27 6.43
N TYR A 86 -21.77 -3.59 7.58
CA TYR A 86 -22.67 -3.76 8.74
C TYR A 86 -23.42 -2.48 9.14
N ALA A 87 -23.44 -1.45 8.27
CA ALA A 87 -24.14 -0.18 8.51
C ALA A 87 -25.42 -0.06 7.66
#